data_AF-A0A9W6W2P0-F1
#
_entry.id   AF-A0A9W6W2P0-F1
#
_cell.length_a   1.000
_cell.length_b   1.000
_cell.length_c   1.000
_cell.angle_alpha   90.00
_cell.angle_beta   90.00
_cell.angle_gamma   90.00
#
_symmetry.space_group_name_H-M   'P 1'
#
loop_
_entity.id
_entity.type
_entity.pdbx_description
1 polymer ?
#
loop_
_entity_poly.entity_id
_entity_poly.type
_entity_poly.pdbx_seq_one_letter_code
_entity_poly.pdbx_strand_id
1 'polypeptide(L)'
;MSVPVRLPAAIAVVTAAAALLLPGTAAANPPCHTSGGGLYCGNATGVALRAAPGPSWPIVDRLDSNPSYFKCWVRGITHSGGNNVWYLTYGDRAGNWGYVEAVSVWTYTDPFPGMDAC
;
A
#
# COMPACT_ATOMS: atom_id res chain seq x y z
N MET A 1 29.40 -0.60 -72.12
CA MET A 1 28.09 -1.28 -72.25
C MET A 1 27.79 -2.00 -70.95
N SER A 2 26.50 -2.03 -70.56
CA SER A 2 25.89 -2.73 -69.40
C SER A 2 25.86 -1.97 -68.06
N VAL A 3 24.78 -1.83 -67.26
CA VAL A 3 23.29 -1.88 -67.31
C VAL A 3 22.84 -1.13 -66.02
N PRO A 4 21.75 -0.33 -65.98
CA PRO A 4 21.29 0.31 -64.75
C PRO A 4 20.46 -0.64 -63.85
N VAL A 5 20.72 -0.65 -62.54
CA VAL A 5 19.91 -1.40 -61.56
C VAL A 5 18.89 -0.47 -60.92
N ARG A 6 17.61 -0.86 -61.03
CA ARG A 6 16.43 -0.17 -60.50
C ARG A 6 16.21 -0.53 -59.03
N LEU A 7 15.87 0.45 -58.19
CA LEU A 7 15.37 0.24 -56.84
C LEU A 7 13.95 -0.35 -56.87
N PRO A 8 13.61 -1.35 -56.01
CA PRO A 8 12.23 -1.68 -55.74
C PRO A 8 11.68 -0.81 -54.60
N ALA A 9 10.53 -0.17 -54.84
CA ALA A 9 9.75 0.46 -53.80
C ALA A 9 9.04 -0.63 -52.98
N ALA A 10 9.41 -0.80 -51.70
CA ALA A 10 8.70 -1.66 -50.77
C ALA A 10 7.61 -0.83 -50.07
N ILE A 11 6.34 -1.13 -50.37
CA ILE A 11 5.19 -0.60 -49.63
C ILE A 11 5.03 -1.46 -48.37
N ALA A 12 5.44 -0.93 -47.22
CA ALA A 12 5.18 -1.55 -45.93
C ALA A 12 3.77 -1.14 -45.45
N VAL A 13 2.83 -2.07 -45.50
CA VAL A 13 1.51 -1.90 -44.86
C VAL A 13 1.70 -2.11 -43.36
N VAL A 14 1.69 -1.02 -42.60
CA VAL A 14 1.74 -1.06 -41.13
C VAL A 14 0.31 -1.25 -40.61
N THR A 15 -0.06 -2.47 -40.26
CA THR A 15 -1.29 -2.73 -39.49
C THR A 15 -1.05 -2.36 -38.03
N ALA A 16 -1.47 -1.18 -37.63
CA ALA A 16 -1.50 -0.77 -36.24
C ALA A 16 -2.61 -1.53 -35.49
N ALA A 17 -2.23 -2.51 -34.67
CA ALA A 17 -3.14 -3.13 -33.71
C ALA A 17 -3.36 -2.15 -32.55
N ALA A 18 -4.52 -1.49 -32.53
CA ALA A 18 -4.93 -0.67 -31.40
C ALA A 18 -5.34 -1.59 -30.23
N ALA A 19 -4.46 -1.74 -29.23
CA ALA A 19 -4.80 -2.40 -27.99
C ALA A 19 -5.78 -1.50 -27.21
N LEU A 20 -7.02 -1.98 -27.03
CA LEU A 20 -8.02 -1.36 -26.16
C LEU A 20 -7.56 -1.49 -24.70
N LEU A 21 -7.12 -0.39 -24.10
CA LEU A 21 -6.93 -0.27 -22.65
C LEU A 21 -8.31 -0.15 -21.99
N LEU A 22 -8.89 -1.27 -21.57
CA LEU A 22 -10.04 -1.24 -20.68
C LEU A 22 -9.59 -0.67 -19.32
N PRO A 23 -10.32 0.29 -18.72
CA PRO A 23 -10.02 0.73 -17.37
C PRO A 23 -10.21 -0.45 -16.41
N GLY A 24 -9.13 -0.88 -15.74
CA GLY A 24 -9.22 -1.90 -14.70
C GLY A 24 -10.05 -1.38 -13.53
N THR A 25 -11.04 -2.16 -13.09
CA THR A 25 -11.75 -1.88 -11.83
C THR A 25 -10.83 -2.24 -10.66
N ALA A 26 -10.54 -1.30 -9.77
CA ALA A 26 -9.81 -1.59 -8.54
C ALA A 26 -10.61 -2.59 -7.69
N ALA A 27 -9.98 -3.69 -7.28
CA ALA A 27 -10.58 -4.63 -6.35
C ALA A 27 -10.72 -3.96 -4.98
N ALA A 28 -11.88 -4.12 -4.35
CA ALA A 28 -12.06 -3.68 -2.96
C ALA A 28 -11.15 -4.50 -2.04
N ASN A 29 -10.64 -3.87 -0.99
CA ASN A 29 -9.87 -4.59 0.01
C ASN A 29 -10.72 -5.65 0.71
N PRO A 30 -10.13 -6.81 1.07
CA PRO A 30 -10.82 -7.78 1.90
C PRO A 30 -11.19 -7.16 3.26
N PRO A 31 -12.30 -7.61 3.89
CA PRO A 31 -12.65 -7.17 5.23
C PRO A 31 -11.52 -7.41 6.22
N CYS A 32 -11.37 -6.46 7.15
CA CYS A 32 -10.40 -6.58 8.22
C CYS A 32 -10.77 -7.74 9.15
N HIS A 33 -9.77 -8.54 9.54
CA HIS A 33 -9.98 -9.70 10.41
C HIS A 33 -8.74 -9.95 11.27
N THR A 34 -8.94 -10.59 12.42
CA THR A 34 -7.85 -11.00 13.30
C THR A 34 -7.48 -12.45 13.10
N SER A 35 -6.20 -12.75 13.28
CA SER A 35 -5.68 -14.12 13.29
C SER A 35 -4.44 -14.16 14.17
N GLY A 36 -4.43 -15.05 15.17
CA GLY A 36 -3.33 -15.20 16.12
C GLY A 36 -3.00 -13.93 16.91
N GLY A 37 -4.00 -13.12 17.27
CA GLY A 37 -3.83 -11.87 18.04
C GLY A 37 -3.41 -10.65 17.19
N GLY A 38 -3.00 -10.85 15.94
CA GLY A 38 -2.73 -9.78 14.99
C GLY A 38 -3.91 -9.48 14.07
N LEU A 39 -3.83 -8.37 13.33
CA LEU A 39 -4.83 -7.88 12.39
C LEU A 39 -4.32 -7.92 10.97
N TYR A 40 -5.15 -8.39 10.04
CA TYR A 40 -4.99 -8.20 8.61
C TYR A 40 -6.05 -7.21 8.15
N CYS A 41 -5.63 -6.06 7.62
CA CYS A 41 -6.55 -4.98 7.28
C CYS A 41 -5.99 -4.10 6.17
N GLY A 42 -6.89 -3.38 5.50
CA GLY A 42 -6.51 -2.35 4.54
C GLY A 42 -5.88 -1.13 5.20
N ASN A 43 -5.04 -0.42 4.46
CA ASN A 43 -4.40 0.80 4.93
C ASN A 43 -4.13 1.79 3.78
N ALA A 44 -3.86 3.03 4.16
CA ALA A 44 -3.35 4.04 3.24
C ALA A 44 -1.96 3.64 2.70
N THR A 45 -1.78 3.72 1.38
CA THR A 45 -0.48 3.46 0.72
C THR A 45 0.50 4.61 0.97
N GLY A 46 1.76 4.28 1.22
CA GLY A 46 2.85 5.22 1.47
C GLY A 46 2.79 5.89 2.84
N VAL A 47 1.93 5.43 3.75
CA VAL A 47 1.81 6.01 5.10
C VAL A 47 3.10 5.83 5.89
N ALA A 48 3.46 6.85 6.67
CA ALA A 48 4.67 6.86 7.48
C ALA A 48 4.53 5.96 8.72
N LEU A 49 5.52 5.10 8.94
CA LEU A 49 5.69 4.37 10.20
C LEU A 49 6.63 5.14 11.11
N ARG A 50 6.26 5.26 12.39
CA ARG A 50 6.97 6.08 13.37
C ARG A 50 7.69 5.23 14.40
N ALA A 51 8.81 5.74 14.91
CA ALA A 51 9.63 5.04 15.92
C ALA A 51 8.89 4.78 17.25
N ALA A 52 7.86 5.58 17.56
CA ALA A 52 7.02 5.48 18.74
C ALA A 52 5.61 6.03 18.42
N PRO A 53 4.58 5.74 19.24
CA PRO A 53 3.19 6.04 18.92
C PRO A 53 2.85 7.52 19.13
N GLY A 54 3.30 8.37 18.20
CA GLY A 54 2.98 9.79 18.21
C GLY A 54 3.47 10.56 16.98
N PRO A 55 2.78 11.65 16.59
CA PRO A 55 2.96 12.31 15.29
C PRO A 55 4.26 13.14 15.15
N SER A 56 5.00 13.35 16.22
CA SER A 56 6.30 14.05 16.21
C SER A 56 7.50 13.09 16.18
N TRP A 57 7.27 11.78 16.36
CA TRP A 57 8.36 10.81 16.35
C TRP A 57 8.91 10.60 14.94
N PRO A 58 10.23 10.32 14.81
CA PRO A 58 10.88 10.09 13.54
C PRO A 58 10.18 9.00 12.72
N ILE A 59 10.15 9.20 11.40
CA ILE A 59 9.68 8.21 10.44
C ILE A 59 10.79 7.16 10.28
N VAL A 60 10.48 5.89 10.52
CA VAL A 60 11.42 4.76 10.43
C VAL A 60 11.22 3.91 9.18
N ASP A 61 10.02 3.96 8.61
CA ASP A 61 9.68 3.27 7.36
C ASP A 61 8.38 3.82 6.75
N ARG A 62 7.92 3.19 5.68
CA ARG A 62 6.59 3.40 5.09
C ARG A 62 5.91 2.08 4.78
N LEU A 63 4.59 2.12 4.81
CA LEU A 63 3.71 1.00 4.46
C LEU A 63 3.09 1.28 3.08
N ASP A 64 3.52 0.54 2.07
CA ASP A 64 3.05 0.59 0.68
C ASP A 64 2.09 -0.57 0.36
N SER A 65 2.24 -1.71 1.06
CA SER A 65 1.38 -2.88 0.94
C SER A 65 -0.06 -2.58 1.35
N ASN A 66 -1.00 -3.29 0.71
CA ASN A 66 -2.42 -3.19 1.01
C ASN A 66 -3.16 -4.46 0.54
N PRO A 67 -3.76 -5.28 1.42
CA PRO A 67 -3.78 -5.13 2.88
C PRO A 67 -2.41 -5.39 3.52
N SER A 68 -2.28 -5.01 4.79
CA SER A 68 -1.08 -5.23 5.61
C SER A 68 -1.39 -6.00 6.90
N TYR A 69 -0.33 -6.57 7.49
CA TYR A 69 -0.39 -7.19 8.81
C TYR A 69 0.00 -6.20 9.91
N PHE A 70 -0.74 -6.19 11.00
CA PHE A 70 -0.49 -5.41 12.20
C PHE A 70 -0.37 -6.37 13.39
N LYS A 71 0.71 -6.25 14.16
CA LYS A 71 1.07 -7.22 15.20
C LYS A 71 0.24 -7.05 16.47
N CYS A 72 0.13 -5.83 16.95
CA CYS A 72 -0.58 -5.45 18.17
C CYS A 72 -0.90 -3.95 18.13
N TRP A 73 -1.65 -3.45 19.10
CA TRP A 73 -1.99 -2.03 19.23
C TRP A 73 -1.49 -1.45 20.56
N VAL A 74 -1.28 -0.13 20.59
CA VAL A 74 -0.95 0.63 21.80
C VAL A 74 -1.76 1.91 21.87
N ARG A 75 -1.82 2.52 23.06
CA ARG A 75 -2.21 3.92 23.21
C ARG A 75 -0.98 4.83 23.18
N GLY A 76 -1.08 5.92 22.44
CA GLY A 76 -0.01 6.91 22.27
C GLY A 76 -0.51 8.34 22.32
N ILE A 77 0.16 9.22 21.59
CA ILE A 77 -0.26 10.62 21.40
C ILE A 77 -1.48 10.63 20.46
N THR A 78 -2.48 11.47 20.78
CA THR A 78 -3.64 11.70 19.91
C THR A 78 -3.20 12.15 18.52
N HIS A 79 -3.80 11.57 17.49
CA HIS A 79 -3.48 11.87 16.10
C HIS A 79 -4.70 12.44 15.36
N SER A 80 -4.54 12.69 14.06
CA SER A 80 -5.52 13.41 13.23
C SER A 80 -6.90 12.75 13.15
N GLY A 81 -6.99 11.46 13.47
CA GLY A 81 -8.25 10.70 13.55
C GLY A 81 -9.05 10.92 14.82
N GLY A 82 -8.59 11.74 15.75
CA GLY A 82 -9.31 12.08 16.99
C GLY A 82 -9.25 11.01 18.09
N ASN A 83 -8.58 9.88 17.85
CA ASN A 83 -8.26 8.88 18.87
C ASN A 83 -6.73 8.81 19.12
N ASN A 84 -6.32 7.93 20.03
CA ASN A 84 -4.93 7.75 20.41
C ASN A 84 -4.42 6.31 20.22
N VAL A 85 -5.05 5.55 19.31
CA VAL A 85 -4.66 4.17 19.01
C VAL A 85 -3.62 4.16 17.91
N TRP A 86 -2.58 3.37 18.09
CA TRP A 86 -1.51 3.17 17.11
C TRP A 86 -1.28 1.68 16.90
N TYR A 87 -1.12 1.27 15.64
CA TYR A 87 -0.87 -0.13 15.29
C TYR A 87 0.61 -0.35 14.98
N LEU A 88 1.20 -1.38 15.59
CA LEU A 88 2.58 -1.79 15.30
C LEU A 88 2.60 -2.70 14.06
N THR A 89 3.38 -2.34 13.06
CA THR A 89 3.50 -3.08 11.79
C THR A 89 4.94 -3.08 11.28
N TYR A 90 5.18 -3.90 10.26
CA TYR A 90 6.48 -4.04 9.60
C TYR A 90 6.43 -3.30 8.26
N GLY A 91 7.35 -2.37 8.04
CA GLY A 91 7.36 -1.53 6.84
C GLY A 91 7.86 -2.24 5.57
N ASP A 92 7.50 -1.69 4.42
CA ASP A 92 7.75 -2.30 3.12
C ASP A 92 9.04 -1.79 2.44
N ARG A 93 9.53 -0.60 2.81
CA ARG A 93 10.68 0.01 2.11
C ARG A 93 12.02 -0.35 2.74
N ALA A 94 12.11 -0.29 4.07
CA ALA A 94 13.33 -0.60 4.80
C ALA A 94 13.24 -1.89 5.61
N GLY A 95 12.03 -2.43 5.83
CA GLY A 95 11.82 -3.59 6.70
C GLY A 95 11.98 -3.25 8.17
N ASN A 96 11.58 -2.04 8.59
CA ASN A 96 11.63 -1.65 9.99
C ASN A 96 10.26 -1.78 10.63
N TRP A 97 10.25 -2.22 11.90
CA TRP A 97 9.05 -2.13 12.73
C TRP A 97 8.76 -0.67 13.09
N GLY A 98 7.49 -0.28 13.03
CA GLY A 98 7.07 1.05 13.44
C GLY A 98 5.57 1.15 13.66
N TYR A 99 5.15 2.29 14.22
CA TYR A 99 3.78 2.57 14.58
C TYR A 99 3.10 3.42 13.52
N VAL A 100 1.90 3.02 13.11
CA VAL A 100 1.02 3.81 12.25
C VAL A 100 -0.20 4.29 13.03
N GLU A 101 -0.68 5.49 12.73
CA GLU A 101 -1.90 6.03 13.33
C GLU A 101 -3.13 5.24 12.87
N ALA A 102 -4.08 5.00 13.78
CA ALA A 102 -5.23 4.15 13.49
C ALA A 102 -6.10 4.65 12.33
N VAL A 103 -6.19 5.97 12.13
CA VAL A 103 -6.93 6.59 11.01
C VAL A 103 -6.41 6.20 9.63
N SER A 104 -5.15 5.74 9.54
CA SER A 104 -4.57 5.25 8.29
C SER A 104 -4.81 3.75 8.05
N VAL A 105 -5.46 3.06 8.99
CA VAL A 105 -5.85 1.66 8.90
C VAL A 105 -7.37 1.63 8.79
N TRP A 106 -7.92 0.91 7.81
CA TRP A 106 -9.35 0.96 7.46
C TRP A 106 -10.20 0.04 8.34
N THR A 107 -9.94 0.06 9.64
CA THR A 107 -10.75 -0.58 10.67
C THR A 107 -12.09 0.16 10.81
N TYR A 108 -13.14 -0.53 11.26
CA TYR A 108 -14.42 0.11 11.57
C TYR A 108 -14.48 0.68 12.99
N THR A 109 -13.56 0.25 13.85
CA THR A 109 -13.41 0.71 15.23
C THR A 109 -11.97 0.50 15.68
N ASP A 110 -11.51 1.35 16.60
CA ASP A 110 -10.16 1.28 17.16
C ASP A 110 -10.18 1.17 18.69
N PRO A 111 -9.37 0.28 19.29
CA PRO A 111 -8.62 -0.78 18.62
C PRO A 111 -9.57 -1.81 17.97
N PHE A 112 -9.10 -2.47 16.92
CA PHE A 112 -9.90 -3.51 16.27
C PHE A 112 -10.20 -4.67 17.24
N PRO A 113 -11.43 -5.20 17.31
CA PRO A 113 -11.77 -6.25 18.28
C PRO A 113 -11.00 -7.55 18.04
N GLY A 114 -10.49 -8.14 19.12
CA GLY A 114 -9.73 -9.39 19.07
C GLY A 114 -8.24 -9.23 18.73
N MET A 115 -7.74 -8.00 18.61
CA MET A 115 -6.30 -7.72 18.55
C MET A 115 -5.70 -7.62 19.96
N ASP A 116 -4.48 -8.12 20.11
CA ASP A 116 -3.72 -8.01 21.35
C ASP A 116 -3.13 -6.61 21.53
N ALA A 117 -3.11 -6.13 22.78
CA ALA A 117 -2.34 -4.95 23.15
C ALA A 117 -0.84 -5.29 23.20
N CYS A 118 0.00 -4.35 22.77
CA CYS A 118 1.39 -4.29 23.21
C CYS A 118 1.44 -3.55 24.57
#